data_AF-A0A4Z0D967-F1
#
_entry.id   AF-A0A4Z0D967-F1
#
_cell.length_a   1.000
_cell.length_b   1.000
_cell.length_c   1.000
_cell.angle_alpha   90.00
_cell.angle_beta   90.00
_cell.angle_gamma   90.00
#
_symmetry.space_group_name_H-M   'P 1'
#
loop_
_entity.id
_entity.type
_entity.pdbx_description
1 polymer ?
#
loop_
_entity_poly.entity_id
_entity_poly.type
_entity_poly.pdbx_seq_one_letter_code
_entity_poly.pdbx_strand_id
1 'polypeptide(L)' 'MVEITKKSLKLELDGGVVDGKQKIDSKTYSNISLSATDENILSAGELISGLQEKALINVKRIEEAIITE' A
#
# COMPACT_ATOMS: atom_id res chain seq x y z
N MET A 1 -12.29 -22.43 4.88
CA MET A 1 -12.81 -21.10 4.47
C MET A 1 -11.71 -20.05 4.58
N VAL A 2 -11.67 -19.02 3.72
CA VAL A 2 -10.73 -17.88 3.85
C VAL A 2 -11.52 -16.62 4.18
N GLU A 3 -11.19 -15.97 5.30
CA GLU A 3 -11.81 -14.73 5.74
C GLU A 3 -10.76 -13.62 5.82
N ILE A 4 -10.96 -12.53 5.07
CA ILE A 4 -10.10 -11.34 5.17
C ILE A 4 -10.47 -10.59 6.45
N THR A 5 -9.51 -10.35 7.34
CA THR A 5 -9.73 -9.67 8.63
C THR A 5 -9.14 -8.27 8.66
N LYS A 6 -8.15 -7.98 7.81
CA LYS A 6 -7.55 -6.64 7.69
C LYS A 6 -7.26 -6.31 6.25
N LYS A 7 -7.39 -5.02 5.93
CA LYS A 7 -6.97 -4.43 4.66
C LYS A 7 -6.18 -3.15 4.90
N SER A 8 -5.09 -2.98 4.16
CA SER A 8 -4.24 -1.79 4.21
C SER A 8 -3.84 -1.35 2.80
N LEU A 9 -3.64 -0.04 2.64
CA LEU A 9 -3.04 0.58 1.46
C LEU A 9 -1.58 0.87 1.76
N LYS A 10 -0.65 0.38 0.96
CA LYS A 10 0.78 0.69 1.07
C LYS A 10 1.26 1.47 -0.14
N LEU A 11 1.89 2.61 0.11
CA LEU A 11 2.67 3.36 -0.87
C LEU A 11 4.12 2.93 -0.78
N GLU A 12 4.72 2.69 -1.94
CA GLU A 12 6.17 2.55 -2.11
C GLU A 12 6.68 3.77 -2.86
N LEU A 13 7.66 4.45 -2.27
CA LEU A 13 8.18 5.73 -2.72
C LEU A 13 9.67 5.60 -3.02
N ASP A 14 10.14 6.40 -3.98
CA ASP A 14 11.55 6.46 -4.36
C ASP A 14 12.39 7.05 -3.22
N GLY A 15 13.19 6.21 -2.58
CA GLY A 15 14.13 6.58 -1.52
C GLY A 15 15.53 6.93 -2.05
N GLY A 16 15.71 6.99 -3.36
CA GLY A 16 17.00 7.17 -4.04
C GLY A 16 17.86 5.91 -4.03
N VAL A 17 19.15 6.08 -4.29
CA VAL A 17 20.13 4.98 -4.26
C VAL A 17 21.03 5.12 -3.04
N VAL A 18 21.18 4.04 -2.27
CA VAL A 18 22.09 3.95 -1.12
C VAL A 18 22.99 2.73 -1.30
N ASP A 19 24.30 2.92 -1.23
CA ASP A 19 25.31 1.87 -1.45
C ASP A 19 25.13 1.08 -2.76
N GLY A 20 24.75 1.79 -3.84
CA GLY A 20 24.51 1.21 -5.15
C GLY A 20 23.20 0.42 -5.28
N LYS A 21 22.36 0.41 -4.24
CA LYS A 21 21.05 -0.26 -4.26
C LYS A 21 19.93 0.77 -4.23
N GLN A 22 18.91 0.54 -5.07
CA GLN A 22 17.68 1.34 -5.02
C GLN A 22 17.02 1.14 -3.66
N LYS A 23 16.80 2.23 -2.94
CA LYS A 23 16.07 2.26 -1.69
C LYS A 23 14.60 2.53 -1.97
N ILE A 24 13.73 1.74 -1.36
CA ILE A 24 12.29 1.95 -1.36
C ILE A 24 11.87 2.35 0.04
N ASP A 25 11.35 3.57 0.17
CA ASP A 25 10.66 3.96 1.40
C ASP A 25 9.18 3.60 1.29
N SER A 26 8.52 3.32 2.40
CA SER A 26 7.10 2.96 2.36
C SER A 26 6.27 3.60 3.45
N LYS A 27 5.00 3.86 3.12
CA LYS A 27 3.98 4.30 4.07
C LYS A 27 2.77 3.39 3.95
N THR A 28 2.28 2.89 5.08
CA THR A 28 1.12 2.02 5.13
C THR A 28 -0.01 2.72 5.88
N TYR A 29 -1.17 2.77 5.24
CA TYR A 29 -2.43 3.21 5.81
C TYR A 29 -3.27 1.98 6.13
N SER A 30 -3.41 1.70 7.42
CA SER A 30 -4.18 0.57 7.93
C SER A 30 -5.65 0.94 8.15
N ASN A 31 -6.46 -0.06 8.50
CA ASN A 31 -7.90 0.09 8.75
C ASN A 31 -8.68 0.59 7.53
N ILE A 32 -8.26 0.18 6.33
CA ILE A 32 -9.06 0.38 5.12
C ILE A 32 -10.28 -0.54 5.19
N SER A 33 -11.44 -0.04 4.77
CA SER A 33 -12.66 -0.85 4.70
C SER A 33 -12.41 -2.15 3.93
N LEU A 34 -12.82 -3.30 4.48
CA LEU A 34 -12.69 -4.59 3.80
C LEU A 34 -13.45 -4.63 2.47
N SER A 35 -14.49 -3.79 2.31
CA SER A 35 -15.24 -3.65 1.06
C SER A 35 -14.60 -2.71 0.03
N ALA A 36 -13.50 -2.02 0.34
CA ALA A 36 -12.84 -1.13 -0.60
C ALA A 36 -12.33 -1.91 -1.82
N THR A 37 -12.65 -1.41 -3.01
CA THR A 37 -12.22 -2.00 -4.29
C THR A 37 -10.77 -1.64 -4.60
N ASP A 38 -10.18 -2.32 -5.57
CA ASP A 38 -8.81 -2.06 -6.00
C ASP A 38 -8.69 -0.66 -6.63
N GLU A 39 -9.72 -0.20 -7.34
CA GLU A 39 -9.80 1.17 -7.87
C GLU A 39 -9.84 2.20 -6.74
N ASN A 40 -10.61 1.96 -5.66
CA ASN A 40 -10.62 2.87 -4.52
C ASN A 40 -9.22 2.99 -3.89
N ILE A 41 -8.51 1.88 -3.74
CA ILE A 41 -7.16 1.84 -3.17
C ILE A 41 -6.18 2.56 -4.09
N LEU A 42 -6.24 2.29 -5.41
CA LEU A 42 -5.38 2.93 -6.39
C LEU A 42 -5.58 4.45 -6.41
N SER A 43 -6.83 4.91 -6.59
CA SER A 43 -7.14 6.34 -6.66
C SER A 43 -6.78 7.08 -5.37
N ALA A 44 -7.09 6.49 -4.20
CA ALA A 44 -6.69 7.09 -2.92
C ALA A 44 -5.16 7.14 -2.79
N GLY A 45 -4.46 6.10 -3.20
CA GLY A 45 -3.00 6.03 -3.14
C GLY A 45 -2.33 7.08 -4.03
N GLU A 46 -2.81 7.26 -5.25
CA GLU A 46 -2.35 8.29 -6.18
C GLU A 46 -2.57 9.69 -5.62
N LEU A 47 -3.77 9.98 -5.10
CA LEU A 47 -4.06 11.29 -4.48
C LEU A 47 -3.17 11.58 -3.27
N ILE A 48 -3.00 10.60 -2.37
CA ILE A 48 -2.14 10.74 -1.19
C ILE A 48 -0.68 10.93 -1.58
N SER A 49 -0.24 10.29 -2.67
CA SER A 49 1.13 10.41 -3.17
C SER A 49 1.46 11.82 -3.63
N GLY A 50 0.49 12.56 -4.17
CA GLY A 50 0.64 13.97 -4.53
C GLY A 50 0.89 14.90 -3.34
N LEU A 51 0.69 14.41 -2.11
CA LEU A 51 1.00 15.12 -0.87
C LEU A 51 2.36 14.72 -0.27
N GLN A 52 3.08 13.80 -0.90
CA GLN A 52 4.40 13.35 -0.44
C GLN A 52 5.52 14.06 -1.23
N GLU A 53 6.69 14.20 -0.61
CA GLU A 53 7.87 14.76 -1.28
C GLU A 53 8.53 13.76 -2.25
N LYS A 54 8.42 12.46 -1.96
CA LYS A 54 9.06 11.40 -2.73
C LYS A 54 8.14 10.88 -3.82
N ALA A 55 8.72 10.59 -4.99
CA ALA A 55 7.98 10.06 -6.13
C ALA A 55 7.35 8.70 -5.80
N LEU A 56 6.10 8.50 -6.24
CA LEU A 56 5.41 7.23 -6.11
C LEU A 56 6.00 6.21 -7.08
N ILE A 57 6.27 5.01 -6.58
CA ILE A 57 6.68 3.86 -7.39
C ILE A 57 5.51 2.88 -7.52
N ASN A 58 4.89 2.47 -6.41
CA ASN A 58 3.76 1.53 -6.41
C ASN A 58 2.69 1.91 -5.38
N VAL A 59 1.44 1.59 -5.72
CA VAL A 59 0.34 1.43 -4.75
C VAL A 59 0.05 -0.06 -4.58
N LYS A 60 -0.01 -0.53 -3.35
CA LYS A 60 -0.26 -1.94 -3.02
C LYS A 60 -1.45 -2.09 -2.09
N ARG A 61 -2.33 -3.04 -2.40
CA ARG A 61 -3.29 -3.60 -1.45
C ARG A 61 -2.59 -4.68 -0.63
N ILE A 62 -2.72 -4.63 0.69
CA ILE A 62 -2.27 -5.67 1.61
C ILE A 62 -3.49 -6.18 2.36
N GLU A 63 -3.69 -7.49 2.35
CA GLU A 63 -4.77 -8.16 3.07
C GLU A 63 -4.18 -9.19 4.05
N GLU A 64 -4.77 -9.27 5.24
CA GLU A 64 -4.52 -10.35 6.19
C GLU A 64 -5.77 -11.22 6.22
N ALA A 65 -5.58 -12.53 6.13
CA ALA A 65 -6.65 -13.50 6.08
C ALA A 65 -6.45 -14.62 7.10
N ILE A 66 -7.53 -15.09 7.70
CA ILE A 66 -7.56 -16.30 8.51
C ILE A 66 -8.03 -17.45 7.61
N ILE A 67 -7.28 -18.55 7.64
CA ILE A 67 -7.61 -19.78 6.92
C ILE A 67 -8.04 -20.82 7.94
N THR A 68 -9.27 -21.30 7.81
CA THR A 68 -9.83 -22.40 8.62
C THR A 68 -10.18 -23.59 7.71
N GLU A 69 -10.17 -24.79 8.28
CA GLU A 69 -10.61 -26.02 7.58
C GLU A 69 -12.08 -25.93 7.12
#